data_AF-A0A965QMY2-F1
#
_entry.id   AF-A0A965QMY2-F1
#
_cell.length_a   1.000
_cell.length_b   1.000
_cell.length_c   1.000
_cell.angle_alpha   90.00
_cell.angle_beta   90.00
_cell.angle_gamma   90.00
#
_symmetry.space_group_name_H-M   'P 1'
#
loop_
_entity.id
_entity.type
_entity.pdbx_description
1 polymer ?
#
loop_
_entity_poly.entity_id
_entity_poly.type
_entity_poly.pdbx_seq_one_letter_code
_entity_poly.pdbx_strand_id
1 'polypeptide(L)' 'MAKLKSAVDIIKMREAGQLAAQTLRYVEKFIRAGVSTEELDCRAHDFIVKHGAIPTPL' A
#
# COMPACT_ATOMS: atom_id res chain seq x y z
N MET A 1 -3.12 -26.82 -0.60
CA MET A 1 -4.40 -26.51 0.09
C MET A 1 -4.46 -25.02 0.36
N ALA A 2 -5.58 -24.36 0.04
CA ALA A 2 -5.77 -22.95 0.37
C ALA A 2 -6.24 -22.80 1.83
N LYS A 3 -5.71 -21.82 2.56
CA LYS A 3 -6.15 -21.52 3.93
C LYS A 3 -7.45 -20.71 3.89
N LEU A 4 -8.53 -21.25 4.44
CA LEU A 4 -9.77 -20.50 4.64
C LEU A 4 -9.55 -19.42 5.70
N LYS A 5 -9.91 -18.19 5.39
CA LYS A 5 -9.74 -17.03 6.28
C LYS A 5 -10.86 -17.00 7.32
N SER A 6 -10.50 -16.69 8.56
CA SER A 6 -11.48 -16.40 9.61
C SER A 6 -12.12 -15.04 9.38
N ALA A 7 -13.24 -14.76 10.08
CA ALA A 7 -13.85 -13.43 10.05
C ALA A 7 -12.87 -12.33 10.50
N VAL A 8 -12.02 -12.60 11.50
CA VAL A 8 -11.00 -11.67 11.99
C VAL A 8 -9.93 -11.41 10.91
N ASP A 9 -9.50 -12.45 10.19
CA ASP A 9 -8.55 -12.28 9.09
C ASP A 9 -9.15 -11.39 8.00
N ILE A 10 -10.42 -11.59 7.64
CA ILE A 10 -11.11 -10.80 6.61
C ILE A 10 -11.21 -9.32 7.00
N ILE A 11 -11.51 -9.02 8.27
CA ILE A 11 -11.58 -7.64 8.79
C ILE A 11 -10.20 -6.97 8.66
N LYS A 12 -9.13 -7.62 9.14
CA LYS A 12 -7.76 -7.09 9.03
C LYS A 12 -7.32 -6.91 7.58
N MET A 13 -7.66 -7.85 6.72
CA MET A 13 -7.36 -7.77 5.28
C MET A 13 -8.09 -6.61 4.61
N ARG A 14 -9.32 -6.29 5.05
CA ARG A 14 -10.09 -5.14 4.53
C ARG A 14 -9.40 -3.82 4.87
N GLU A 15 -8.96 -3.66 6.11
CA GLU A 15 -8.24 -2.45 6.56
C GLU A 15 -6.92 -2.29 5.80
N ALA A 16 -6.12 -3.36 5.69
CA ALA A 16 -4.88 -3.36 4.92
C ALA A 16 -5.12 -3.04 3.43
N GLY A 17 -6.13 -3.64 2.81
CA GLY A 17 -6.49 -3.38 1.42
C GLY A 17 -6.98 -1.95 1.18
N GLN A 18 -7.69 -1.36 2.14
CA GLN A 18 -8.10 0.05 2.07
C GLN A 18 -6.90 0.99 2.08
N LEU A 19 -5.91 0.76 2.96
CA LEU A 19 -4.69 1.55 2.97
C LEU A 19 -3.90 1.37 1.67
N ALA A 20 -3.75 0.13 1.18
CA ALA A 20 -3.06 -0.12 -0.09
C ALA A 20 -3.71 0.63 -1.26
N ALA A 21 -5.04 0.65 -1.34
CA ALA A 21 -5.77 1.41 -2.36
C ALA A 21 -5.60 2.93 -2.21
N GLN A 22 -5.49 3.44 -0.98
CA GLN A 22 -5.19 4.85 -0.72
C GLN A 22 -3.77 5.21 -1.14
N THR A 23 -2.78 4.36 -0.86
CA THR A 23 -1.40 4.55 -1.30
C THR A 23 -1.34 4.63 -2.83
N LEU A 24 -2.03 3.74 -3.55
CA LEU A 24 -2.05 3.76 -5.01
C LEU A 24 -2.61 5.09 -5.55
N ARG A 25 -3.76 5.55 -5.02
CA ARG A 25 -4.35 6.85 -5.39
C ARG A 25 -3.48 8.05 -5.02
N TYR A 26 -2.66 7.92 -3.99
CA TYR A 26 -1.70 8.96 -3.61
C TYR A 26 -0.54 9.03 -4.62
N VAL A 27 0.08 7.88 -4.93
CA VAL A 27 1.21 7.78 -5.86
C VAL A 27 0.83 8.19 -7.28
N GLU A 28 -0.40 7.86 -7.72
CA GLU A 28 -0.94 8.23 -9.04
C GLU A 28 -0.78 9.72 -9.37
N LYS A 29 -0.90 10.61 -8.37
CA LYS A 29 -0.78 12.07 -8.52
C LYS A 29 0.61 12.53 -8.98
N PHE A 30 1.62 11.67 -8.86
CA PHE A 30 3.00 11.99 -9.18
C PHE A 30 3.50 11.34 -10.47
N ILE A 31 2.67 10.50 -11.10
CA ILE A 31 3.03 9.80 -12.33
C ILE A 31 3.07 10.80 -13.49
N ARG A 32 4.27 11.06 -14.00
CA ARG A 32 4.51 11.89 -15.19
C ARG A 32 5.82 11.49 -15.86
N ALA A 33 5.96 11.84 -17.13
CA ALA A 33 7.19 11.57 -17.88
C ALA A 33 8.42 12.19 -17.16
N GLY A 34 9.48 11.41 -17.05
CA GLY A 34 10.73 11.81 -16.40
C GLY A 34 10.81 11.58 -14.89
N VAL A 35 9.75 11.09 -14.23
CA VAL A 35 9.82 10.63 -12.83
C VAL A 35 10.40 9.22 -12.78
N SER A 36 11.30 8.95 -11.83
CA SER A 36 11.86 7.62 -11.63
C SER A 36 10.91 6.74 -10.82
N THR A 37 10.99 5.42 -11.02
CA THR A 37 10.21 4.46 -10.22
C THR A 37 10.64 4.46 -8.75
N GLU A 38 11.91 4.76 -8.45
CA GLU A 38 12.42 4.93 -7.10
C GLU A 38 11.78 6.13 -6.39
N GLU A 39 11.55 7.25 -7.10
CA GLU A 39 10.85 8.39 -6.52
C GLU A 39 9.38 8.06 -6.17
N LEU A 40 8.72 7.24 -7.01
CA LEU A 40 7.37 6.76 -6.73
C LEU A 40 7.36 5.76 -5.54
N ASP A 41 8.38 4.90 -5.45
CA ASP A 41 8.54 3.95 -4.35
C ASP A 41 8.76 4.65 -3.01
N CYS A 42 9.68 5.61 -2.93
CA CYS A 42 9.91 6.41 -1.72
C CYS A 42 8.62 7.11 -1.26
N ARG A 43 7.85 7.68 -2.20
CA ARG A 43 6.55 8.28 -1.87
C ARG A 43 5.55 7.27 -1.33
N ALA A 44 5.48 6.07 -1.92
CA ALA A 44 4.61 5.01 -1.44
C ALA A 44 5.02 4.56 -0.03
N HIS A 45 6.32 4.35 0.18
CA HIS A 45 6.90 3.98 1.47
C HIS A 45 6.54 5.00 2.56
N ASP A 46 6.86 6.28 2.34
CA ASP A 46 6.59 7.36 3.29
C ASP A 46 5.11 7.46 3.62
N PHE A 47 4.24 7.33 2.61
CA PHE A 47 2.81 7.35 2.82
C PHE A 47 2.35 6.18 3.70
N ILE A 48 2.81 4.95 3.42
CA ILE A 48 2.46 3.76 4.21
C ILE A 48 2.92 3.91 5.67
N VAL A 49 4.18 4.32 5.88
CA VAL A 49 4.77 4.51 7.22
C VAL A 49 4.01 5.59 8.00
N LYS A 50 3.66 6.71 7.35
CA LYS A 50 2.89 7.79 7.97
C LYS A 50 1.50 7.34 8.45
N HIS A 51 0.94 6.29 7.88
CA HIS A 51 -0.34 5.70 8.28
C HIS A 51 -0.18 4.53 9.27
N GLY A 52 1.03 4.35 9.85
CA GLY A 52 1.29 3.35 10.89
C GLY A 52 1.36 1.91 10.38
N ALA A 53 1.52 1.72 9.07
CA ALA A 53 1.69 0.40 8.47
C ALA A 53 3.16 0.14 8.09
N ILE A 54 3.47 -1.12 7.87
CA ILE A 54 4.80 -1.58 7.46
C ILE A 54 4.75 -1.93 5.96
N PRO A 55 5.57 -1.29 5.11
CA PRO A 55 5.71 -1.67 3.70
C PRO A 55 6.26 -3.09 3.62
N THR A 56 5.61 -3.97 2.86
CA THR A 56 5.98 -5.39 2.71
C THR A 56 6.87 -5.75 1.50
N PRO A 57 6.95 -4.97 0.41
CA PRO A 57 7.91 -5.25 -0.68
C PRO A 57 9.37 -4.92 -0.35
N LEU A 58 9.63 -4.27 0.79
CA LEU A 58 10.94 -3.79 1.25
C LEU A 58 11.41 -4.59 2.47
#